data_AF-A0A0M8TSU2-F1
#
_entry.id   AF-A0A0M8TSU2-F1
#
_cell.length_a   1.000
_cell.length_b   1.000
_cell.length_c   1.000
_cell.angle_alpha   90.00
_cell.angle_beta   90.00
_cell.angle_gamma   90.00
#
_symmetry.space_group_name_H-M   'P 1'
#
loop_
_entity.id
_entity.type
_entity.pdbx_description
1 polymer ?
#
loop_
_entity_poly.entity_id
_entity_poly.type
_entity_poly.pdbx_seq_one_letter_code
_entity_poly.pdbx_strand_id
1 'polypeptide(L)' 'TPPTTPPTTPPTTPPGGTCTNPAYVAGQVYNSGNVVSHKGRNWKAGWWTQNEEPGTTGDWGVWKDQGAC' A
#
# COMPACT_ATOMS: atom_id res chain seq x y z
N THR A 1 23.89 1.80 -9.44
CA THR A 1 22.85 1.04 -8.71
C THR A 1 21.79 2.02 -8.29
N PRO A 2 20.50 1.84 -8.65
CA PRO A 2 19.48 2.73 -8.07
C PRO A 2 19.48 2.49 -6.56
N PRO A 3 19.60 3.54 -5.73
CA PRO A 3 19.49 3.41 -4.29
C PRO A 3 18.01 3.33 -3.94
N THR A 4 17.64 2.56 -2.93
CA THR A 4 16.53 2.93 -2.03
C THR A 4 16.60 2.04 -0.79
N THR A 5 17.28 2.59 0.21
CA THR A 5 17.08 2.28 1.61
C THR A 5 15.57 2.16 1.92
N PRO A 6 15.13 1.15 2.69
CA PRO A 6 13.78 1.17 3.25
C PRO A 6 13.66 2.42 4.14
N PRO A 7 12.67 3.31 3.96
CA PRO A 7 12.45 4.37 4.92
C PRO A 7 11.91 3.75 6.22
N THR A 8 12.76 3.67 7.23
CA THR A 8 12.40 3.50 8.64
C THR A 8 11.80 4.81 9.14
N THR A 9 10.51 5.00 8.89
CA THR A 9 9.71 5.98 9.63
C THR A 9 8.53 5.22 10.24
N PRO A 10 8.37 5.20 11.57
CA PRO A 10 7.21 4.57 12.19
C PRO A 10 5.93 5.21 11.65
N PRO A 11 4.90 4.43 11.30
CA PRO A 11 3.72 4.95 10.63
C PRO A 11 2.97 5.92 11.55
N THR A 12 2.72 7.14 11.09
CA THR A 12 1.70 8.01 11.66
C THR A 12 0.36 7.33 11.44
N THR A 13 -0.16 6.69 12.49
CA THR A 13 -1.42 5.93 12.53
C THR A 13 -2.56 6.66 11.81
N PRO A 14 -3.04 6.17 10.65
CA PRO A 14 -4.32 6.56 10.11
C PRO A 14 -5.42 5.77 10.83
N PRO A 15 -6.62 6.33 11.04
CA PRO A 15 -7.57 5.85 12.03
C PRO A 15 -8.12 4.46 11.67
N GLY A 16 -7.76 3.47 12.48
CA GLY A 16 -8.65 2.41 12.97
C GLY A 16 -9.60 1.74 11.97
N GLY A 17 -9.08 1.21 10.87
CA GLY A 17 -9.74 0.11 10.18
C GLY A 17 -9.30 -1.21 10.81
N THR A 18 -10.16 -2.22 10.84
CA THR A 18 -9.94 -3.57 11.37
C THR A 18 -8.76 -4.35 10.75
N CYS A 19 -7.95 -3.71 9.92
CA CYS A 19 -6.87 -4.33 9.17
C CYS A 19 -5.58 -4.39 10.00
N THR A 20 -4.96 -5.56 10.06
CA THR A 20 -3.61 -5.73 10.60
C THR A 20 -2.54 -5.01 9.76
N ASN A 21 -2.80 -4.75 8.48
CA ASN A 21 -1.86 -4.09 7.57
C ASN A 21 -1.89 -2.56 7.69
N PRO A 22 -0.74 -1.88 7.50
CA PRO A 22 -0.66 -0.43 7.57
C PRO A 22 -1.54 0.22 6.51
N ALA A 23 -2.22 1.31 6.84
CA ALA A 23 -3.04 2.02 5.86
C ALA A 23 -2.19 2.64 4.75
N TYR A 24 -2.76 2.70 3.54
CA TYR A 24 -2.11 3.30 2.38
C TYR A 24 -1.82 4.79 2.62
N VAL A 25 -0.62 5.20 2.23
CA VAL A 25 -0.15 6.58 2.28
C VAL A 25 0.29 7.02 0.89
N ALA A 26 -0.28 8.13 0.41
CA ALA A 26 0.10 8.79 -0.84
C ALA A 26 1.54 9.36 -0.74
N GLY A 27 2.28 9.33 -1.84
CA GLY A 27 3.70 9.75 -1.88
C GLY A 27 4.71 8.72 -1.33
N GLN A 28 4.27 7.69 -0.61
CA GLN A 28 5.14 6.57 -0.24
C GLN A 28 5.41 5.67 -1.44
N VAL A 29 6.63 5.13 -1.47
CA VAL A 29 7.03 4.12 -2.45
C VAL A 29 6.69 2.73 -1.91
N TYR A 30 5.97 1.94 -2.70
CA TYR A 30 5.67 0.55 -2.40
C TYR A 30 6.28 -0.34 -3.46
N ASN A 31 6.91 -1.43 -3.03
CA ASN A 31 7.50 -2.42 -3.94
C ASN A 31 6.59 -3.63 -4.10
N SER A 32 6.92 -4.49 -5.07
CA SER A 32 6.28 -5.79 -5.21
C SER A 32 6.27 -6.52 -3.86
N GLY A 33 5.09 -6.97 -3.43
CA GLY A 33 4.92 -7.70 -2.18
C GLY A 33 4.48 -6.84 -0.99
N ASN A 34 4.61 -5.52 -1.04
CA ASN A 34 4.12 -4.64 0.02
C ASN A 34 2.60 -4.74 0.13
N VAL A 35 2.08 -4.81 1.36
CA VAL A 35 0.63 -4.86 1.62
C VAL A 35 0.22 -3.66 2.44
N VAL A 36 -0.86 -3.02 2.03
CA VAL A 36 -1.48 -1.88 2.72
C VAL A 36 -2.96 -2.11 2.90
N SER A 37 -3.58 -1.38 3.79
CA SER A 37 -5.04 -1.31 3.93
C SER A 37 -5.60 -0.03 3.34
N HIS A 38 -6.70 -0.13 2.59
CA HIS A 38 -7.42 1.04 2.07
C HIS A 38 -8.89 0.71 1.90
N LYS A 39 -9.76 1.62 2.37
CA LYS A 39 -11.23 1.47 2.32
C LYS A 39 -11.75 0.12 2.89
N GLY A 40 -11.17 -0.37 3.99
CA GLY A 40 -11.57 -1.65 4.62
C GLY A 40 -11.18 -2.88 3.81
N ARG A 41 -10.18 -2.77 2.94
CA ARG A 41 -9.64 -3.88 2.14
C ARG A 41 -8.13 -3.88 2.21
N ASN A 42 -7.55 -5.05 2.08
CA ASN A 42 -6.12 -5.22 1.96
C ASN A 42 -5.72 -5.17 0.49
N TRP A 43 -4.62 -4.51 0.20
CA TRP A 43 -4.11 -4.30 -1.15
C TRP A 43 -2.63 -4.64 -1.18
N LYS A 44 -2.23 -5.48 -2.13
CA LYS A 44 -0.86 -5.91 -2.32
C LYS A 44 -0.28 -5.29 -3.58
N ALA A 45 0.82 -4.55 -3.45
CA ALA A 45 1.54 -4.01 -4.59
C ALA A 45 2.16 -5.15 -5.41
N GLY A 46 1.90 -5.17 -6.71
CA GLY A 46 2.46 -6.13 -7.66
C GLY A 46 3.88 -5.78 -8.09
N TRP A 47 4.21 -4.49 -8.13
CA TRP A 47 5.51 -3.95 -8.53
C TRP A 47 5.79 -2.60 -7.84
N TRP A 48 6.90 -1.96 -8.19
CA TRP A 48 7.26 -0.63 -7.70
C TRP A 48 6.18 0.40 -8.09
N THR A 49 5.64 1.10 -7.11
CA THR A 49 4.67 2.17 -7.28
C THR A 49 4.93 3.29 -6.29
N GLN A 50 4.60 4.52 -6.67
CA GLN A 50 4.63 5.67 -5.79
C GLN A 50 3.40 6.53 -6.07
N ASN A 51 2.70 6.96 -5.01
CA ASN A 51 1.56 7.86 -5.12
C ASN A 51 0.36 7.32 -5.94
N GLU A 52 0.26 6.00 -6.15
CA GLU A 52 -0.94 5.37 -6.74
C GLU A 52 -1.86 4.85 -5.65
N GLU A 53 -3.13 5.21 -5.69
CA GLU A 53 -4.11 4.85 -4.68
C GLU A 53 -4.66 3.42 -4.94
N PRO A 54 -4.77 2.57 -3.92
CA PRO A 54 -5.36 1.24 -4.08
C PRO A 54 -6.83 1.33 -4.46
N GLY A 55 -7.25 0.52 -5.43
CA GLY A 55 -8.64 0.47 -5.88
C GLY A 55 -9.10 1.63 -6.78
N THR A 56 -8.24 2.59 -7.13
CA THR A 56 -8.56 3.59 -8.16
C THR A 56 -8.24 3.12 -9.57
N THR A 57 -7.21 2.28 -9.72
CA THR A 57 -6.67 1.87 -11.03
C THR A 57 -7.30 0.57 -11.58
N GLY A 58 -8.20 -0.07 -10.82
CA GLY A 58 -8.90 -1.30 -11.21
C GLY A 58 -8.01 -2.55 -11.25
N ASP A 59 -8.47 -3.61 -11.94
CA ASP A 59 -7.79 -4.92 -12.03
C ASP A 59 -6.39 -4.88 -12.69
N TRP A 60 -6.09 -3.81 -13.43
CA TRP A 60 -4.79 -3.59 -14.09
C TRP A 60 -3.85 -2.68 -13.26
N GLY A 61 -4.29 -2.26 -12.08
CA GLY A 61 -3.53 -1.42 -11.17
C GLY A 61 -2.37 -2.14 -10.50
N VAL A 62 -1.44 -1.36 -9.93
CA VAL A 62 -0.34 -1.93 -9.12
C VAL A 62 -0.87 -2.65 -7.90
N TRP A 63 -1.99 -2.18 -7.36
CA TRP A 63 -2.61 -2.72 -6.16
C TRP A 63 -3.55 -3.86 -6.49
N LYS A 64 -3.18 -5.05 -6.05
CA LYS A 64 -4.03 -6.23 -6.12
C LYS A 64 -4.86 -6.35 -4.86
N ASP A 65 -6.18 -6.39 -5.02
CA ASP A 65 -7.11 -6.63 -3.90
C ASP A 65 -6.78 -7.99 -3.26
N GLN A 66 -6.66 -8.00 -1.94
CA GLN A 66 -6.47 -9.20 -1.10
C GLN A 66 -7.75 -9.51 -0.33
N GLY A 67 -8.86 -8.86 -0.67
CA GLY A 67 -10.13 -8.96 0.03
C GLY A 67 -10.28 -7.96 1.16
N ALA A 68 -11.40 -8.10 1.86
CA ALA A 68 -11.71 -7.29 3.02
C ALA A 68 -10.69 -7.50 4.15
N CYS A 69 -10.49 -6.43 4.88
CA CYS A 69 -10.06 -6.44 6.26
C CYS A 69 -11.28 -6.00 7.10
#